data_AF-A0A416GE62-F1
#
_entry.id   AF-A0A416GE62-F1
#
_cell.length_a   1.000
_cell.length_b   1.000
_cell.length_c   1.000
_cell.angle_alpha   90.00
_cell.angle_beta   90.00
_cell.angle_gamma   90.00
#
_symmetry.space_group_name_H-M   'P 1'
#
loop_
_entity.id
_entity.type
_entity.pdbx_description
1 polymer ?
#
loop_
_entity_poly.entity_id
_entity_poly.type
_entity_poly.pdbx_seq_one_letter_code
_entity_poly.pdbx_strand_id
1 'polypeptide(L)'
;MACDSGDIVPKSDSGNKKIVATVSFTHVETIPAVRERKLAFMSYTQPGDEQPNRIHVITSAQEGTPTELSLTQVPDDTRQVVLALVDQDNQIIYPFFEKEINSSSDRVDLGAVTVNLIAYDRVQKQLFNQSCLDCHSGGNLSRGLNLGEGQSYRAIVNVESKVPGMPIVKPGDAEGSLMVKQLTDYDTGSFHTTLTTLKDNDITLLKAWISGGAPVN
;
A
#
# COMPACT_ATOMS: atom_id res chain seq x y z
N MET A 1 -22.47 48.99 7.88
CA MET A 1 -22.56 47.52 7.99
C MET A 1 -22.49 46.97 6.58
N ALA A 2 -21.32 46.48 6.18
CA ALA A 2 -21.12 45.83 4.89
C ALA A 2 -21.35 44.33 5.11
N CYS A 3 -22.35 43.77 4.43
CA CYS A 3 -22.57 42.34 4.39
C CYS A 3 -21.58 41.75 3.38
N ASP A 4 -20.65 40.96 3.91
CA ASP A 4 -19.74 40.12 3.15
C ASP A 4 -20.55 39.13 2.33
N SER A 5 -20.63 39.35 1.01
CA SER A 5 -21.28 38.44 0.08
C SER A 5 -20.31 37.28 -0.13
N GLY A 6 -20.51 36.22 0.64
CA GLY A 6 -19.75 34.98 0.61
C GLY A 6 -19.96 34.22 -0.71
N ASP A 7 -19.52 34.83 -1.81
CA ASP A 7 -19.47 34.21 -3.11
C ASP A 7 -18.28 33.25 -3.10
N ILE A 8 -18.53 32.01 -2.67
CA ILE A 8 -17.65 30.90 -3.02
C ILE A 8 -17.82 30.70 -4.52
N VAL A 9 -16.94 31.32 -5.30
CA VAL A 9 -16.83 31.04 -6.73
C VAL A 9 -16.51 29.55 -6.84
N PRO A 10 -17.38 28.72 -7.43
CA PRO A 10 -17.02 27.34 -7.68
C PRO A 10 -15.80 27.36 -8.59
N LYS A 11 -14.68 26.76 -8.15
CA LYS A 11 -13.55 26.49 -9.04
C LYS A 11 -14.13 25.78 -10.26
N SER A 12 -13.97 26.38 -11.43
CA SER A 12 -14.49 25.78 -12.66
C SER A 12 -13.85 24.40 -12.82
N ASP A 13 -14.66 23.36 -12.74
CA ASP A 13 -14.29 21.96 -12.91
C ASP A 13 -14.05 21.67 -14.42
N SER A 14 -13.26 22.51 -15.08
CA SER A 14 -13.04 22.53 -16.53
C SER A 14 -11.98 21.51 -16.95
N GLY A 15 -12.02 20.31 -16.39
CA GLY A 15 -11.12 19.24 -16.79
C GLY A 15 -11.59 18.60 -18.10
N ASN A 16 -10.82 18.76 -19.18
CA ASN A 16 -11.03 18.03 -20.44
C ASN A 16 -9.97 16.94 -20.69
N LYS A 17 -8.96 16.86 -19.80
CA LYS A 17 -7.86 15.91 -19.96
C LYS A 17 -8.27 14.48 -19.60
N LYS A 18 -7.80 13.52 -20.40
CA LYS A 18 -7.87 12.08 -20.14
C LYS A 18 -6.47 11.55 -19.87
N ILE A 19 -6.27 10.88 -18.75
CA ILE A 19 -5.03 10.18 -18.44
C ILE A 19 -5.28 8.69 -18.54
N VAL A 20 -4.39 7.96 -19.22
CA VAL A 20 -4.46 6.51 -19.35
C VAL A 20 -3.14 5.84 -18.96
N ALA A 21 -3.23 4.61 -18.49
CA ALA A 21 -2.09 3.73 -18.29
C ALA A 21 -2.52 2.29 -18.60
N THR A 22 -1.63 1.50 -19.20
CA THR A 22 -1.83 0.04 -19.29
C THR A 22 -1.11 -0.62 -18.12
N VAL A 23 -1.82 -1.33 -17.27
CA VAL A 23 -1.25 -1.90 -16.04
C VAL A 23 -1.51 -3.40 -16.00
N SER A 24 -0.47 -4.19 -15.72
CA SER A 24 -0.60 -5.57 -15.26
C SER A 24 -0.12 -5.67 -13.81
N PHE A 25 -0.63 -6.65 -13.07
CA PHE A 25 -0.31 -6.84 -11.67
C PHE A 25 0.33 -8.19 -11.44
N THR A 26 1.25 -8.26 -10.48
CA THR A 26 1.69 -9.53 -9.89
C THR A 26 1.32 -9.61 -8.42
N HIS A 27 1.05 -10.82 -7.94
CA HIS A 27 0.59 -11.11 -6.57
C HIS A 27 -0.77 -10.50 -6.24
N VAL A 28 -1.75 -10.67 -7.15
CA VAL A 28 -3.10 -10.10 -7.00
C VAL A 28 -3.87 -10.62 -5.78
N GLU A 29 -3.48 -11.77 -5.22
CA GLU A 29 -3.99 -12.29 -3.95
C GLU A 29 -3.77 -11.35 -2.77
N THR A 30 -2.80 -10.43 -2.88
CA THR A 30 -2.50 -9.44 -1.84
C THR A 30 -3.36 -8.19 -1.94
N ILE A 31 -4.21 -8.05 -2.96
CA ILE A 31 -5.17 -6.94 -3.04
C ILE A 31 -6.21 -7.12 -1.92
N PRO A 32 -6.45 -6.09 -1.08
CA PRO A 32 -7.45 -6.19 -0.03
C PRO A 32 -8.85 -6.45 -0.59
N ALA A 33 -9.53 -7.47 -0.06
CA ALA A 33 -10.90 -7.83 -0.43
C ALA A 33 -11.97 -7.09 0.40
N VAL A 34 -11.56 -6.16 1.28
CA VAL A 34 -12.42 -5.49 2.25
C VAL A 34 -12.57 -4.00 1.95
N ARG A 35 -13.69 -3.41 2.35
CA ARG A 35 -14.02 -2.00 2.07
C ARG A 35 -13.02 -0.97 2.62
N GLU A 36 -12.23 -1.38 3.60
CA GLU A 36 -11.37 -0.48 4.38
C GLU A 36 -10.07 -0.13 3.65
N ARG A 37 -9.67 -0.92 2.64
CA ARG A 37 -8.49 -0.65 1.82
C ARG A 37 -8.78 -1.00 0.37
N LYS A 38 -8.33 -0.16 -0.56
CA LYS A 38 -8.61 -0.32 -1.99
C LYS A 38 -7.41 0.06 -2.82
N LEU A 39 -7.30 -0.55 -3.99
CA LEU A 39 -6.31 -0.16 -5.00
C LEU A 39 -6.93 0.94 -5.86
N ALA A 40 -6.24 2.06 -6.00
CA ALA A 40 -6.77 3.25 -6.67
C ALA A 40 -5.74 3.89 -7.59
N PHE A 41 -6.18 4.26 -8.79
CA PHE A 41 -5.46 5.12 -9.72
C PHE A 41 -6.00 6.54 -9.57
N MET A 42 -5.17 7.48 -9.19
CA MET A 42 -5.57 8.81 -8.73
C MET A 42 -4.74 9.90 -9.39
N SER A 43 -5.31 11.11 -9.49
CA SER A 43 -4.60 12.30 -9.96
C SER A 43 -4.68 13.42 -8.94
N TYR A 44 -3.62 14.21 -8.81
CA TYR A 44 -3.50 15.32 -7.87
C TYR A 44 -3.04 16.60 -8.59
N THR A 45 -3.43 17.76 -8.05
CA THR A 45 -3.00 19.07 -8.57
C THR A 45 -1.50 19.19 -8.40
N GLN A 46 -0.99 18.77 -7.25
CA GLN A 46 0.44 18.76 -6.92
C GLN A 46 0.76 17.57 -6.01
N PRO A 47 2.04 17.14 -5.97
CA PRO A 47 2.47 16.14 -5.01
C PRO A 47 2.19 16.55 -3.56
N GLY A 48 1.62 15.63 -2.78
CA GLY A 48 1.34 15.83 -1.35
C GLY A 48 -0.03 16.43 -1.03
N ASP A 49 -0.88 16.71 -2.02
CA ASP A 49 -2.28 17.06 -1.78
C ASP A 49 -3.02 15.93 -1.03
N GLU A 50 -3.83 16.28 -0.04
CA GLU A 50 -4.55 15.31 0.81
C GLU A 50 -5.62 14.52 0.05
N GLN A 51 -6.23 15.14 -0.97
CA GLN A 51 -7.36 14.57 -1.70
C GLN A 51 -7.09 14.56 -3.21
N PRO A 52 -7.42 13.45 -3.91
CA PRO A 52 -7.26 13.38 -5.34
C PRO A 52 -8.34 14.20 -6.07
N ASN A 53 -7.98 14.84 -7.17
CA ASN A 53 -8.93 15.50 -8.08
C ASN A 53 -9.83 14.47 -8.79
N ARG A 54 -9.26 13.32 -9.16
CA ARG A 54 -9.96 12.21 -9.80
C ARG A 54 -9.41 10.89 -9.26
N ILE A 55 -10.30 9.91 -9.18
CA ILE A 55 -9.98 8.57 -8.67
C ILE A 55 -10.71 7.52 -9.53
N HIS A 56 -9.97 6.47 -9.86
CA HIS A 56 -10.47 5.23 -10.43
C HIS A 56 -10.13 4.11 -9.46
N VAL A 57 -11.14 3.57 -8.78
CA VAL A 57 -10.96 2.42 -7.88
C VAL A 57 -10.89 1.15 -8.72
N ILE A 58 -9.83 0.37 -8.53
CA ILE A 58 -9.61 -0.90 -9.22
C ILE A 58 -10.33 -1.97 -8.41
N THR A 59 -11.47 -2.44 -8.94
CA THR A 59 -12.35 -3.41 -8.26
C THR A 59 -12.02 -4.87 -8.62
N SER A 60 -11.29 -5.09 -9.70
CA SER A 60 -10.76 -6.39 -10.09
C SER A 60 -9.41 -6.24 -10.78
N ALA A 61 -8.53 -7.22 -10.55
CA ALA A 61 -7.28 -7.38 -11.26
C ALA A 61 -7.05 -8.87 -11.47
N GLN A 62 -6.48 -9.23 -12.62
CA GLN A 62 -6.10 -10.61 -12.93
C GLN A 62 -4.59 -10.67 -13.08
N GLU A 63 -3.98 -11.69 -12.47
CA GLU A 63 -2.54 -11.93 -12.48
C GLU A 63 -1.98 -11.86 -13.91
N GLY A 64 -1.02 -10.97 -14.14
CA GLY A 64 -0.34 -10.80 -15.43
C GLY A 64 -1.17 -10.23 -16.58
N THR A 65 -2.49 -10.02 -16.42
CA THR A 65 -3.35 -9.51 -17.50
C THR A 65 -3.23 -7.98 -17.62
N PRO A 66 -2.79 -7.44 -18.77
CA PRO A 66 -2.78 -6.00 -19.00
C PRO A 66 -4.20 -5.42 -19.03
N THR A 67 -4.42 -4.35 -18.28
CA THR A 67 -5.71 -3.65 -18.15
C THR A 67 -5.49 -2.15 -18.38
N GLU A 68 -6.32 -1.51 -19.22
CA GLU A 68 -6.29 -0.06 -19.36
C GLU A 68 -7.00 0.60 -18.16
N LEU A 69 -6.25 1.40 -17.42
CA LEU A 69 -6.79 2.31 -16.40
C LEU A 69 -6.95 3.69 -17.03
N SER A 70 -8.02 4.40 -16.66
CA SER A 70 -8.22 5.77 -17.12
C SER A 70 -8.87 6.69 -16.10
N LEU A 71 -8.44 7.94 -16.11
CA LEU A 71 -9.06 9.07 -15.45
C LEU A 71 -9.58 10.03 -16.52
N THR A 72 -10.85 10.41 -16.42
CA THR A 72 -11.50 11.35 -17.33
C THR A 72 -11.84 12.64 -16.63
N GLN A 73 -12.05 13.69 -17.42
CA GLN A 73 -12.35 15.04 -16.92
C GLN A 73 -11.30 15.55 -15.93
N VAL A 74 -10.04 15.22 -16.15
CA VAL A 74 -8.94 15.60 -15.26
C VAL A 74 -8.66 17.10 -15.38
N PRO A 75 -8.55 17.86 -14.27
CA PRO A 75 -8.20 19.28 -14.30
C PRO A 75 -6.86 19.55 -15.00
N ASP A 76 -6.78 20.65 -15.75
CA ASP A 76 -5.58 20.99 -16.56
C ASP A 76 -4.35 21.31 -15.70
N ASP A 77 -4.57 21.76 -14.48
CA ASP A 77 -3.55 22.03 -13.46
C ASP A 77 -3.05 20.77 -12.74
N THR A 78 -3.58 19.58 -13.06
CA THR A 78 -3.06 18.30 -12.56
C THR A 78 -1.58 18.13 -12.89
N ARG A 79 -0.76 17.81 -11.89
CA ARG A 79 0.69 17.57 -12.04
C ARG A 79 1.15 16.19 -11.60
N GLN A 80 0.29 15.39 -10.97
CA GLN A 80 0.69 14.06 -10.50
C GLN A 80 -0.39 13.02 -10.76
N VAL A 81 0.06 11.80 -11.06
CA VAL A 81 -0.76 10.60 -10.99
C VAL A 81 -0.09 9.55 -10.12
N VAL A 82 -0.90 8.85 -9.35
CA VAL A 82 -0.47 7.83 -8.39
C VAL A 82 -1.34 6.59 -8.55
N LEU A 83 -0.71 5.43 -8.63
CA LEU A 83 -1.36 4.14 -8.39
C LEU A 83 -0.96 3.69 -6.99
N ALA A 84 -1.93 3.60 -6.08
CA ALA A 84 -1.65 3.33 -4.67
C ALA A 84 -2.67 2.38 -4.06
N LEU A 85 -2.25 1.73 -2.99
CA LEU A 85 -3.16 1.27 -1.96
C LEU A 85 -3.58 2.46 -1.11
N VAL A 86 -4.89 2.63 -0.94
CA VAL A 86 -5.48 3.69 -0.12
C VAL A 86 -6.43 3.11 0.92
N ASP A 87 -6.72 3.89 1.96
CA ASP A 87 -7.74 3.56 2.95
C ASP A 87 -9.16 3.91 2.48
N GLN A 88 -10.12 3.82 3.40
CA GLN A 88 -11.53 4.15 3.13
C GLN A 88 -11.73 5.63 2.74
N ASP A 89 -10.89 6.53 3.26
CA ASP A 89 -10.93 7.99 3.08
C ASP A 89 -10.07 8.47 1.89
N ASN A 90 -9.57 7.52 1.08
CA ASN A 90 -8.68 7.73 -0.07
C ASN A 90 -7.28 8.24 0.31
N GLN A 91 -6.86 8.14 1.57
CA GLN A 91 -5.49 8.47 1.95
C GLN A 91 -4.54 7.36 1.52
N ILE A 92 -3.37 7.74 1.01
CA ILE A 92 -2.36 6.80 0.52
C ILE A 92 -1.75 6.02 1.70
N ILE A 93 -1.90 4.70 1.67
CA ILE A 93 -1.18 3.78 2.55
C ILE A 93 0.17 3.43 1.93
N TYR A 94 0.17 3.06 0.64
CA TYR A 94 1.38 2.68 -0.08
C TYR A 94 1.27 3.02 -1.57
N PRO A 95 2.14 3.90 -2.11
CA PRO A 95 2.22 4.14 -3.53
C PRO A 95 2.95 2.99 -4.23
N PHE A 96 2.34 2.41 -5.26
CA PHE A 96 3.00 1.43 -6.14
C PHE A 96 3.73 2.11 -7.30
N PHE A 97 3.19 3.24 -7.76
CA PHE A 97 3.79 4.05 -8.81
C PHE A 97 3.31 5.49 -8.71
N GLU A 98 4.22 6.42 -8.99
CA GLU A 98 3.95 7.85 -9.04
C GLU A 98 4.58 8.43 -10.31
N LYS A 99 3.88 9.34 -10.98
CA LYS A 99 4.40 10.03 -12.16
C LYS A 99 3.94 11.46 -12.20
N GLU A 100 4.90 12.34 -12.44
CA GLU A 100 4.63 13.73 -12.75
C GLU A 100 4.06 13.88 -14.16
N ILE A 101 3.14 14.82 -14.30
CA ILE A 101 2.47 15.15 -15.56
C ILE A 101 2.78 16.60 -15.91
N ASN A 102 3.66 16.76 -16.90
CA ASN A 102 4.08 18.05 -17.43
C ASN A 102 3.59 18.25 -18.88
N SER A 103 2.38 17.77 -19.18
CA SER A 103 1.80 17.82 -20.52
C SER A 103 0.56 18.70 -20.57
N SER A 104 0.52 19.57 -21.59
CA SER A 104 -0.65 20.37 -21.98
C SER A 104 -1.59 19.63 -22.92
N SER A 105 -1.34 18.35 -23.21
CA SER A 105 -2.20 17.53 -24.07
C SER A 105 -3.50 17.14 -23.36
N ASP A 106 -4.60 17.11 -24.11
CA ASP A 106 -5.90 16.59 -23.66
C ASP A 106 -5.87 15.08 -23.42
N ARG A 107 -4.87 14.37 -23.94
CA ARG A 107 -4.62 12.95 -23.64
C ARG A 107 -3.19 12.75 -23.18
N VAL A 108 -3.02 12.16 -22.00
CA VAL A 108 -1.72 11.77 -21.46
C VAL A 108 -1.70 10.25 -21.33
N ASP A 109 -0.80 9.61 -22.06
CA ASP A 109 -0.55 8.17 -21.96
C ASP A 109 0.70 7.92 -21.12
N LEU A 110 0.53 7.19 -20.02
CA LEU A 110 1.62 6.89 -19.10
C LEU A 110 2.46 5.70 -19.56
N GLY A 111 2.00 4.95 -20.57
CA GLY A 111 2.61 3.72 -21.07
C GLY A 111 2.13 2.46 -20.35
N ALA A 112 2.85 1.36 -20.58
CA ALA A 112 2.61 0.08 -19.92
C ALA A 112 3.52 -0.10 -18.70
N VAL A 113 2.96 -0.60 -17.59
CA VAL A 113 3.70 -0.90 -16.36
C VAL A 113 3.22 -2.21 -15.75
N THR A 114 4.17 -3.05 -15.30
CA THR A 114 3.88 -4.20 -14.44
C THR A 114 4.09 -3.78 -13.00
N VAL A 115 3.05 -3.91 -12.19
CA VAL A 115 3.04 -3.50 -10.78
C VAL A 115 3.20 -4.73 -9.91
N ASN A 116 4.32 -4.80 -9.20
CA ASN A 116 4.51 -5.79 -8.17
C ASN A 116 3.78 -5.38 -6.89
N LEU A 117 2.78 -6.14 -6.48
CA LEU A 117 1.99 -5.83 -5.29
C LEU A 117 2.67 -6.24 -3.99
N ILE A 118 3.77 -7.02 -4.03
CA ILE A 118 4.60 -7.27 -2.86
C ILE A 118 5.81 -6.34 -2.83
N ALA A 119 5.99 -5.69 -1.68
CA ALA A 119 7.17 -4.90 -1.36
C ALA A 119 7.36 -4.88 0.15
N TYR A 120 8.60 -4.94 0.63
CA TYR A 120 8.85 -4.84 2.07
C TYR A 120 8.38 -3.50 2.63
N ASP A 121 8.58 -2.38 1.91
CA ASP A 121 8.04 -1.09 2.35
C ASP A 121 6.51 -1.09 2.49
N ARG A 122 5.80 -1.89 1.68
CA ARG A 122 4.36 -2.11 1.87
C ARG A 122 4.08 -2.91 3.13
N VAL A 123 4.85 -3.96 3.42
CA VAL A 123 4.76 -4.71 4.69
C VAL A 123 4.98 -3.78 5.88
N GLN A 124 5.99 -2.91 5.81
CA GLN A 124 6.28 -1.91 6.84
C GLN A 124 5.08 -0.97 7.04
N LYS A 125 4.59 -0.32 5.98
CA LYS A 125 3.52 0.68 6.08
C LYS A 125 2.14 0.10 6.37
N GLN A 126 1.79 -1.02 5.76
CA GLN A 126 0.46 -1.62 5.84
C GLN A 126 0.28 -2.47 7.11
N LEU A 127 1.31 -3.23 7.50
CA LEU A 127 1.25 -4.18 8.62
C LEU A 127 1.98 -3.65 9.85
N PHE A 128 3.29 -3.43 9.78
CA PHE A 128 4.07 -3.12 10.99
C PHE A 128 3.66 -1.80 11.63
N ASN A 129 3.59 -0.73 10.84
CA ASN A 129 3.20 0.60 11.31
C ASN A 129 1.79 0.62 11.92
N GLN A 130 0.89 -0.20 11.40
CA GLN A 130 -0.52 -0.19 11.79
C GLN A 130 -0.83 -1.09 12.99
N SER A 131 -0.07 -2.18 13.19
CA SER A 131 -0.45 -3.22 14.14
C SER A 131 0.65 -3.69 15.09
N CYS A 132 1.91 -3.28 14.88
CA CYS A 132 3.04 -3.89 15.61
C CYS A 132 3.84 -2.91 16.45
N LEU A 133 3.87 -1.62 16.09
CA LEU A 133 4.82 -0.66 16.68
C LEU A 133 4.57 -0.34 18.15
N ASP A 134 3.34 -0.45 18.64
CA ASP A 134 3.01 -0.23 20.07
C ASP A 134 3.85 -1.10 21.01
N CYS A 135 4.22 -2.30 20.55
CA CYS A 135 4.98 -3.28 21.31
C CYS A 135 6.38 -3.57 20.76
N HIS A 136 6.67 -3.16 19.53
CA HIS A 136 7.91 -3.49 18.82
C HIS A 136 8.62 -2.26 18.26
N SER A 137 8.60 -1.13 18.96
CA SER A 137 9.32 0.07 18.50
C SER A 137 9.82 0.93 19.65
N GLY A 138 10.79 1.81 19.35
CA GLY A 138 11.32 2.79 20.30
C GLY A 138 11.84 2.13 21.58
N GLY A 139 11.35 2.60 22.74
CA GLY A 139 11.70 2.05 24.05
C GLY A 139 10.95 0.76 24.43
N ASN A 140 9.92 0.37 23.68
CA ASN A 140 9.17 -0.85 23.90
C ASN A 140 9.56 -1.89 22.85
N LEU A 141 10.60 -2.66 23.15
CA LEU A 141 11.12 -3.72 22.29
C LEU A 141 10.69 -5.06 22.86
N SER A 142 9.44 -5.46 22.65
CA SER A 142 8.95 -6.76 23.10
C SER A 142 9.88 -7.86 22.58
N ARG A 143 10.46 -8.61 23.53
CA ARG A 143 11.49 -9.64 23.30
C ARG A 143 12.75 -9.15 22.55
N GLY A 144 13.04 -7.85 22.59
CA GLY A 144 14.19 -7.22 21.92
C GLY A 144 14.01 -7.00 20.42
N LEU A 145 12.81 -7.23 19.87
CA LEU A 145 12.54 -7.08 18.44
C LEU A 145 12.07 -5.66 18.12
N ASN A 146 12.77 -5.00 17.18
CA ASN A 146 12.40 -3.69 16.66
C ASN A 146 11.84 -3.80 15.24
N LEU A 147 10.55 -3.49 15.10
CA LEU A 147 9.81 -3.45 13.84
C LEU A 147 9.62 -2.04 13.28
N GLY A 148 10.27 -1.03 13.88
CA GLY A 148 10.28 0.34 13.37
C GLY A 148 10.99 0.48 12.02
N GLU A 149 10.62 1.54 11.30
CA GLU A 149 11.20 1.88 10.01
C GLU A 149 12.73 2.01 10.06
N GLY A 150 13.41 1.54 9.02
CA GLY A 150 14.87 1.51 8.93
C GLY A 150 15.56 0.46 9.82
N GLN A 151 14.80 -0.28 10.64
CA GLN A 151 15.32 -1.34 11.53
C GLN A 151 14.71 -2.70 11.21
N SER A 152 13.43 -2.75 10.86
CA SER A 152 12.67 -4.01 10.91
C SER A 152 13.19 -5.09 9.96
N TYR A 153 13.59 -4.76 8.73
CA TYR A 153 14.08 -5.75 7.76
C TYR A 153 15.24 -6.58 8.33
N ARG A 154 16.30 -5.89 8.78
CA ARG A 154 17.49 -6.53 9.36
C ARG A 154 17.21 -7.22 10.71
N ALA A 155 16.14 -6.84 11.38
CA ALA A 155 15.75 -7.43 12.66
C ALA A 155 14.98 -8.75 12.49
N ILE A 156 14.48 -9.07 11.28
CA ILE A 156 13.60 -10.23 11.06
C ILE A 156 14.09 -11.18 9.97
N VAL A 157 14.65 -10.67 8.88
CA VAL A 157 14.98 -11.51 7.71
C VAL A 157 16.27 -12.28 7.95
N ASN A 158 16.21 -13.61 7.84
CA ASN A 158 17.31 -14.54 8.16
C ASN A 158 17.84 -14.40 9.60
N VAL A 159 17.04 -13.87 10.52
CA VAL A 159 17.40 -13.76 11.94
C VAL A 159 16.88 -14.98 12.69
N GLU A 160 17.78 -15.70 13.35
CA GLU A 160 17.41 -16.84 14.19
C GLU A 160 16.47 -16.41 15.32
N SER A 161 15.46 -17.23 15.57
CA SER A 161 14.57 -17.02 16.71
C SER A 161 15.00 -17.88 17.91
N LYS A 162 14.24 -17.79 19.01
CA LYS A 162 14.42 -18.70 20.15
C LYS A 162 13.84 -20.10 19.92
N VAL A 163 13.10 -20.29 18.82
CA VAL A 163 12.56 -21.59 18.40
C VAL A 163 13.60 -22.27 17.50
N PRO A 164 14.18 -23.42 17.91
CA PRO A 164 15.22 -24.08 17.14
C PRO A 164 14.78 -24.41 15.71
N GLY A 165 15.60 -24.02 14.73
CA GLY A 165 15.37 -24.32 13.31
C GLY A 165 14.29 -23.46 12.65
N MET A 166 13.81 -22.41 13.31
CA MET A 166 12.76 -21.53 12.79
C MET A 166 13.20 -20.06 12.91
N PRO A 167 13.75 -19.46 11.84
CA PRO A 167 14.04 -18.03 11.80
C PRO A 167 12.78 -17.17 11.98
N ILE A 168 12.96 -15.89 12.33
CA ILE A 168 11.84 -14.93 12.44
C ILE A 168 11.13 -14.80 11.09
N VAL A 169 11.89 -14.50 10.04
CA VAL A 169 11.47 -14.60 8.64
C VAL A 169 12.50 -15.43 7.89
N LYS A 170 12.03 -16.51 7.25
CA LYS A 170 12.79 -17.38 6.36
C LYS A 170 12.38 -17.09 4.92
N PRO A 171 13.20 -16.38 4.13
CA PRO A 171 12.95 -16.13 2.72
C PRO A 171 12.55 -17.39 1.95
N GLY A 172 11.48 -17.31 1.17
CA GLY A 172 10.94 -18.41 0.37
C GLY A 172 10.10 -19.43 1.14
N ASP A 173 9.97 -19.30 2.46
CA ASP A 173 9.27 -20.28 3.30
C ASP A 173 8.43 -19.59 4.39
N ALA A 174 7.21 -19.22 4.02
CA ALA A 174 6.26 -18.56 4.93
C ALA A 174 5.85 -19.45 6.11
N GLU A 175 5.65 -20.75 5.88
CA GLU A 175 5.23 -21.69 6.93
C GLU A 175 6.39 -22.03 7.89
N GLY A 176 7.63 -22.01 7.41
CA GLY A 176 8.84 -22.11 8.21
C GLY A 176 9.27 -20.83 8.92
N SER A 177 8.47 -19.75 8.85
CA SER A 177 8.78 -18.45 9.47
C SER A 177 8.03 -18.26 10.79
N LEU A 178 8.75 -17.98 11.88
CA LEU A 178 8.13 -17.75 13.20
C LEU A 178 7.13 -16.59 13.17
N MET A 179 7.41 -15.54 12.39
CA MET A 179 6.53 -14.38 12.30
C MET A 179 5.13 -14.76 11.82
N VAL A 180 5.03 -15.59 10.77
CA VAL A 180 3.74 -16.09 10.29
C VAL A 180 3.06 -16.90 11.38
N LYS A 181 3.80 -17.79 12.04
CA LYS A 181 3.28 -18.63 13.12
C LYS A 181 2.68 -17.80 14.28
N GLN A 182 3.32 -16.70 14.67
CA GLN A 182 2.77 -15.81 15.72
C GLN A 182 1.49 -15.06 15.32
N LEU A 183 1.19 -14.99 14.02
CA LEU A 183 0.00 -14.36 13.51
C LEU A 183 -1.08 -15.36 13.08
N THR A 184 -0.74 -16.65 12.89
CA THR A 184 -1.71 -17.67 12.43
C THR A 184 -1.91 -18.89 13.34
N ASP A 185 -1.02 -19.19 14.28
CA ASP A 185 -1.07 -20.43 15.07
C ASP A 185 -1.32 -20.20 16.58
N TYR A 186 -2.47 -20.71 17.03
CA TYR A 186 -2.91 -20.70 18.42
C TYR A 186 -2.04 -21.57 19.34
N ASP A 187 -1.39 -22.61 18.83
CA ASP A 187 -0.70 -23.64 19.63
C ASP A 187 0.69 -23.17 20.14
N THR A 188 1.18 -22.01 19.70
CA THR A 188 2.44 -21.43 20.18
C THR A 188 2.36 -20.75 21.55
N GLY A 189 1.15 -20.53 22.08
CA GLY A 189 0.94 -19.89 23.38
C GLY A 189 1.40 -18.43 23.50
N SER A 190 1.75 -17.76 22.39
CA SER A 190 2.18 -16.35 22.34
C SER A 190 1.55 -15.59 21.16
N PHE A 191 0.36 -16.01 20.73
CA PHE A 191 -0.33 -15.52 19.55
C PHE A 191 -0.91 -14.10 19.75
N HIS A 192 -0.92 -13.28 18.69
CA HIS A 192 -1.42 -11.91 18.71
C HIS A 192 -2.94 -11.82 18.45
N THR A 193 -3.76 -12.62 19.14
CA THR A 193 -5.24 -12.73 18.95
C THR A 193 -5.98 -11.42 19.20
N THR A 194 -5.39 -10.53 19.98
CA THR A 194 -6.04 -9.31 20.47
C THR A 194 -5.73 -8.09 19.62
N LEU A 195 -4.94 -8.22 18.54
CA LEU A 195 -4.65 -7.12 17.63
C LEU A 195 -5.86 -6.85 16.74
N THR A 196 -6.74 -5.95 17.18
CA THR A 196 -7.96 -5.55 16.44
C THR A 196 -7.66 -4.85 15.11
N THR A 197 -6.44 -4.34 14.94
CA THR A 197 -5.99 -3.68 13.71
C THR A 197 -5.42 -4.64 12.67
N LEU A 198 -5.07 -5.87 13.07
CA LEU A 198 -4.52 -6.88 12.17
C LEU A 198 -5.63 -7.47 11.30
N LYS A 199 -5.44 -7.46 9.99
CA LYS A 199 -6.43 -7.97 9.02
C LYS A 199 -5.91 -9.20 8.31
N ASP A 200 -6.80 -10.08 7.86
CA ASP A 200 -6.42 -11.29 7.09
C ASP A 200 -5.57 -10.94 5.85
N ASN A 201 -5.87 -9.82 5.18
CA ASN A 201 -5.08 -9.36 4.04
C ASN A 201 -3.64 -8.95 4.42
N ASP A 202 -3.39 -8.50 5.66
CA ASP A 202 -2.03 -8.22 6.12
C ASP A 202 -1.22 -9.50 6.26
N ILE A 203 -1.86 -10.57 6.74
CA ILE A 203 -1.25 -11.90 6.82
C ILE A 203 -1.01 -12.44 5.41
N THR A 204 -1.95 -12.28 4.48
CA THR A 204 -1.76 -12.66 3.07
C THR A 204 -0.59 -11.92 2.43
N LEU A 205 -0.50 -10.59 2.64
CA LEU A 205 0.64 -9.79 2.18
C LEU A 205 1.95 -10.28 2.75
N LEU A 206 2.02 -10.54 4.06
CA LEU A 206 3.21 -11.05 4.72
C LEU A 206 3.63 -12.41 4.14
N LYS A 207 2.69 -13.36 4.03
CA LYS A 207 2.96 -14.69 3.47
C LYS A 207 3.45 -14.61 2.02
N ALA A 208 2.83 -13.77 1.18
CA ALA A 208 3.22 -13.58 -0.21
C ALA A 208 4.62 -12.95 -0.31
N TRP A 209 4.92 -11.93 0.48
CA TRP A 209 6.26 -11.31 0.53
C TRP A 209 7.34 -12.30 0.97
N ILE A 210 7.10 -13.09 2.03
CA ILE A 210 8.06 -14.11 2.48
C ILE A 210 8.25 -15.18 1.41
N SER A 211 7.15 -15.71 0.86
CA SER A 211 7.19 -16.76 -0.18
C SER A 211 7.88 -16.27 -1.46
N GLY A 212 7.78 -14.98 -1.77
CA GLY A 212 8.51 -14.31 -2.86
C GLY A 212 10.00 -14.08 -2.57
N GLY A 213 10.55 -14.62 -1.48
CA GLY A 213 11.97 -14.48 -1.11
C GLY A 213 12.27 -13.30 -0.19
N ALA A 214 11.26 -12.69 0.42
CA ALA A 214 11.40 -11.55 1.33
C ALA A 214 12.32 -10.43 0.79
N PRO A 215 12.14 -9.95 -0.44
CA PRO A 215 13.00 -8.92 -1.01
C PRO A 215 12.83 -7.60 -0.22
N VAL A 216 13.93 -6.87 -0.03
CA VAL A 216 13.91 -5.54 0.59
C VAL A 216 13.24 -4.50 -0.31
N ASN A 217 13.37 -4.70 -1.62
CA ASN A 217 13.14 -3.73 -2.70
C ASN A 217 14.00 -2.46 -2.58
#